data_AF-A0A5S4FJ27-F1
#
_entry.id   AF-A0A5S4FJ27-F1
#
_cell.length_a   1.000
_cell.length_b   1.000
_cell.length_c   1.000
_cell.angle_alpha   90.00
_cell.angle_beta   90.00
_cell.angle_gamma   90.00
#
_symmetry.space_group_name_H-M   'P 1'
#
loop_
_entity.id
_entity.type
_entity.pdbx_description
1 polymer ?
#
loop_
_entity_poly.entity_id
_entity_poly.type
_entity_poly.pdbx_seq_one_letter_code
_entity_poly.pdbx_strand_id
1 'polypeptide(L)'
;MSEPLIAPALPSQGAVPTGEVVTTGYGKTSNAGFPNERREVFLDVTPRWTCEGIYQFVKPITPGMNCTRKSGQTAGACGTG
;
A
#
# COMPACT_ATOMS: atom_id res chain seq x y z
N MET A 1 17.41 -0.35 25.83
CA MET A 1 16.01 -0.20 26.27
C MET A 1 15.16 -0.69 25.12
N SER A 2 14.32 -1.71 25.33
CA SER A 2 13.47 -2.29 24.28
C SER A 2 12.18 -1.49 24.19
N GLU A 3 11.84 -0.95 23.02
CA GLU A 3 10.51 -0.37 22.79
C GLU A 3 9.43 -1.45 22.96
N PRO A 4 8.27 -1.09 23.54
CA PRO A 4 7.15 -2.02 23.65
C PRO A 4 6.62 -2.38 22.26
N LEU A 5 6.43 -3.68 22.02
CA LEU A 5 5.79 -4.16 20.80
C LEU A 5 4.28 -3.88 20.89
N ILE A 6 3.80 -2.98 20.04
CA ILE A 6 2.38 -2.63 19.93
C ILE A 6 1.81 -3.30 18.68
N ALA A 7 0.76 -4.09 18.86
CA ALA A 7 0.05 -4.71 17.73
C ALA A 7 -0.87 -3.69 17.03
N PRO A 8 -0.98 -3.73 15.68
CA PRO A 8 -1.95 -2.92 14.96
C PRO A 8 -3.38 -3.26 15.35
N ALA A 9 -4.25 -2.24 15.41
CA ALA A 9 -5.68 -2.45 15.58
C ALA A 9 -6.28 -3.14 14.35
N LEU A 10 -7.22 -4.05 14.56
CA LEU A 10 -7.94 -4.71 13.49
C LEU A 10 -9.10 -3.83 12.99
N PRO A 11 -9.39 -3.81 11.68
CA PRO A 11 -10.58 -3.17 11.15
C PRO A 11 -11.85 -3.92 11.57
N SER A 12 -12.96 -3.21 11.69
CA SER A 12 -14.28 -3.85 11.82
C SER A 12 -14.67 -4.57 10.54
N GLN A 13 -15.49 -5.62 10.66
CA GLN A 13 -15.97 -6.37 9.51
C GLN A 13 -16.79 -5.45 8.57
N GLY A 14 -16.45 -5.48 7.27
CA GLY A 14 -17.12 -4.66 6.25
C GLY A 14 -16.66 -3.21 6.19
N ALA A 15 -15.68 -2.80 7.02
CA ALA A 15 -15.09 -1.47 6.91
C ALA A 15 -14.45 -1.28 5.53
N VAL A 16 -14.81 -0.21 4.84
CA VAL A 16 -14.20 0.19 3.57
C VAL A 16 -13.07 1.16 3.87
N PRO A 17 -11.80 0.84 3.54
CA PRO A 17 -10.69 1.73 3.80
C PRO A 17 -10.80 2.99 2.93
N THR A 18 -10.44 4.14 3.49
CA THR A 18 -10.43 5.45 2.81
C THR A 18 -9.25 6.28 3.32
N GLY A 19 -8.89 7.33 2.58
CA GLY A 19 -7.86 8.28 2.98
C GLY A 19 -6.43 7.81 2.74
N GLU A 20 -5.49 8.46 3.43
CA GLU A 20 -4.06 8.16 3.39
C GLU A 20 -3.73 6.95 4.28
N VAL A 21 -2.84 6.09 3.80
CA VAL A 21 -2.32 4.92 4.50
C VAL A 21 -0.81 4.88 4.39
N VAL A 22 -0.17 4.27 5.39
CA VAL A 22 1.28 4.08 5.42
C VAL A 22 1.58 2.61 5.15
N THR A 23 2.38 2.35 4.12
CA THR A 23 2.98 1.03 3.89
C THR A 23 4.41 1.06 4.40
N THR A 24 4.79 0.08 5.21
CA THR A 24 6.17 -0.05 5.72
C THR A 24 6.83 -1.32 5.23
N GLY A 25 8.16 -1.32 5.13
CA GLY A 25 8.88 -2.53 4.75
C GLY A 25 10.38 -2.35 4.57
N TYR A 26 11.03 -3.49 4.32
CA TYR A 26 12.45 -3.60 4.00
C TYR A 26 12.65 -4.09 2.56
N GLY A 27 11.65 -3.89 1.69
CA GLY A 27 11.68 -4.36 0.32
C GLY A 27 12.75 -3.68 -0.52
N LYS A 28 13.23 -4.39 -1.54
CA LYS A 28 14.10 -3.82 -2.58
C LYS A 28 13.27 -2.86 -3.45
N THR A 29 13.78 -1.65 -3.71
CA THR A 29 13.21 -0.76 -4.73
C THR A 29 13.87 -1.03 -6.09
N SER A 30 13.23 -0.63 -7.18
CA SER A 30 13.68 -0.90 -8.56
C SER A 30 15.16 -0.58 -8.83
N ASN A 31 15.73 0.42 -8.14
CA ASN A 31 17.12 0.88 -8.38
C ASN A 31 18.04 0.82 -7.13
N ALA A 32 17.62 0.18 -6.03
CA ALA A 32 18.44 0.11 -4.80
C ALA A 32 18.56 -1.31 -4.26
N GLY A 33 19.52 -1.54 -3.36
CA GLY A 33 19.60 -2.75 -2.54
C GLY A 33 18.53 -2.80 -1.46
N PHE A 34 18.58 -3.82 -0.61
CA PHE A 34 17.73 -3.88 0.57
C PHE A 34 18.14 -2.78 1.57
N PRO A 35 17.19 -2.03 2.14
CA PRO A 35 17.51 -1.03 3.14
C PRO A 35 17.88 -1.70 4.48
N ASN A 36 18.87 -1.13 5.18
CA ASN A 36 19.25 -1.56 6.52
C ASN A 36 18.22 -1.13 7.59
N GLU A 37 17.37 -0.17 7.26
CA GLU A 37 16.33 0.39 8.12
C GLU A 37 14.95 0.25 7.48
N ARG A 38 13.91 0.17 8.31
CA ARG A 38 12.52 0.11 7.82
C ARG A 38 12.19 1.42 7.11
N ARG A 39 11.59 1.33 5.93
CA ARG A 39 11.10 2.49 5.20
C ARG A 39 9.59 2.56 5.25
N GLU A 40 9.08 3.76 5.05
CA GLU A 40 7.65 4.07 5.07
C GLU A 40 7.29 4.82 3.79
N VAL A 41 6.13 4.50 3.21
CA VAL A 41 5.59 5.15 2.02
C VAL A 41 4.13 5.50 2.29
N PHE A 42 3.82 6.79 2.13
CA PHE A 42 2.47 7.32 2.23
C PHE A 42 1.75 7.15 0.89
N LEU A 43 0.55 6.58 0.93
CA LEU A 43 -0.26 6.24 -0.23
C LEU A 43 -1.73 6.61 0.04
N ASP A 44 -2.46 6.94 -1.01
CA ASP A 44 -3.91 7.13 -0.93
C ASP A 44 -4.65 5.85 -1.30
N VAL A 45 -5.66 5.51 -0.52
CA VAL A 45 -6.61 4.45 -0.88
C VAL A 45 -7.36 4.85 -2.15
N THR A 46 -7.30 3.98 -3.15
CA THR A 46 -7.99 4.15 -4.42
C THR A 46 -9.31 3.39 -4.40
N PRO A 47 -10.43 4.01 -4.80
CA PRO A 47 -11.72 3.34 -4.86
C PRO A 47 -11.66 2.06 -5.70
N ARG A 48 -12.33 0.99 -5.25
CA ARG A 48 -12.29 -0.33 -5.90
C ARG A 48 -12.68 -0.27 -7.36
N TRP A 49 -13.75 0.46 -7.69
CA TRP A 49 -14.24 0.63 -9.06
C TRP A 49 -13.21 1.27 -10.00
N THR A 50 -12.40 2.21 -9.49
CA THR A 50 -11.31 2.82 -10.27
C THR A 50 -10.25 1.78 -10.58
N CYS A 51 -9.92 0.95 -9.59
CA CYS A 51 -8.94 -0.11 -9.72
C CYS A 51 -9.40 -1.21 -10.67
N GLU A 52 -10.67 -1.61 -10.59
CA GLU A 52 -11.30 -2.55 -11.53
C GLU A 52 -11.20 -2.04 -12.96
N GLY A 53 -11.48 -0.75 -13.20
CA GLY A 53 -11.35 -0.15 -14.53
C GLY A 53 -9.91 -0.20 -15.07
N ILE A 54 -8.90 0.05 -14.23
CA ILE A 54 -7.48 0.00 -14.63
C ILE A 54 -7.05 -1.42 -14.95
N TYR A 55 -7.43 -2.39 -14.11
CA TYR A 55 -6.97 -3.77 -14.21
C TYR A 55 -7.88 -4.68 -15.04
N GLN A 56 -8.95 -4.16 -15.65
CA GLN A 56 -9.99 -4.92 -16.36
C GLN A 56 -9.42 -5.90 -17.43
N PHE A 57 -8.31 -5.54 -18.08
CA PHE A 57 -7.67 -6.36 -19.13
C PHE A 57 -6.40 -7.07 -18.67
N VAL A 58 -6.00 -6.92 -17.40
CA VAL A 58 -4.75 -7.47 -16.86
C VAL A 58 -5.05 -8.57 -15.85
N LYS A 59 -5.87 -8.25 -14.83
CA LYS A 59 -6.23 -9.18 -13.77
C LYS A 59 -7.48 -8.69 -13.02
N PRO A 60 -8.49 -9.54 -12.79
CA PRO A 60 -9.68 -9.13 -12.04
C PRO A 60 -9.34 -8.80 -10.58
N ILE A 61 -9.82 -7.64 -10.11
CA ILE A 61 -9.76 -7.23 -8.70
C ILE A 61 -10.92 -7.91 -7.95
N THR A 62 -10.60 -8.76 -6.99
CA THR A 62 -11.63 -9.52 -6.24
C THR A 62 -12.21 -8.69 -5.08
N PRO A 63 -13.38 -9.07 -4.52
CA PRO A 63 -13.99 -8.34 -3.40
C PRO A 63 -13.12 -8.22 -2.13
N GLY A 64 -12.13 -9.09 -1.97
CA GLY A 64 -11.19 -9.06 -0.84
C GLY A 64 -9.95 -8.18 -1.06
N MET A 65 -9.85 -7.50 -2.21
CA MET A 65 -8.70 -6.66 -2.57
C MET A 65 -9.01 -5.18 -2.40
N ASN A 66 -8.05 -4.43 -1.86
CA ASN A 66 -8.04 -2.98 -1.81
C ASN A 66 -6.86 -2.46 -2.62
N CYS A 67 -7.00 -1.23 -3.13
CA CYS A 67 -5.96 -0.60 -3.94
C CYS A 67 -5.47 0.67 -3.30
N THR A 68 -4.20 0.96 -3.52
CA THR A 68 -3.56 2.20 -3.10
C THR A 68 -2.74 2.77 -4.24
N ARG A 69 -2.50 4.08 -4.22
CA ARG A 69 -1.65 4.78 -5.18
C ARG A 69 -0.83 5.84 -4.47
N LYS A 70 0.32 6.21 -5.04
CA LYS A 70 1.05 7.39 -4.59
C LYS A 70 0.51 8.61 -5.33
N SER A 71 0.08 9.63 -4.60
CA SER A 71 -0.47 10.84 -5.22
C SER A 71 0.55 11.51 -6.13
N GLY A 72 0.13 11.87 -7.35
CA GLY A 72 0.97 12.57 -8.32
C GLY A 72 2.16 11.77 -8.89
N GLN A 73 2.25 10.45 -8.66
CA GLN A 73 3.34 9.62 -9.17
C GLN A 73 2.83 8.39 -9.92
N THR A 74 3.58 7.97 -10.94
CA THR A 74 3.37 6.69 -11.65
C THR A 74 3.96 5.50 -10.88
N ALA A 75 4.89 5.76 -9.95
CA ALA A 75 5.49 4.75 -9.08
C ALA A 75 4.66 4.52 -7.81
N GLY A 76 4.33 3.26 -7.53
CA GLY A 76 3.70 2.83 -6.27
C GLY A 76 4.73 2.46 -5.19
N ALA A 77 4.31 1.68 -4.19
CA ALA A 77 5.16 1.29 -3.04
C ALA A 77 6.47 0.59 -3.43
N CYS A 78 6.50 -0.11 -4.58
CA CYS A 78 7.65 -0.85 -5.08
C CYS A 78 8.47 -0.09 -6.15
N GLY A 79 8.00 1.08 -6.60
CA GLY A 79 8.67 1.88 -7.63
C GLY A 79 9.60 2.93 -7.02
N THR A 80 10.62 3.34 -7.77
CA THR A 80 11.42 4.52 -7.43
C THR A 80 10.62 5.78 -7.73
N GLY A 81 10.29 6.55 -6.69
CA GLY A 81 9.90 7.94 -6.81
C GLY A 81 11.12 8.86 -6.74
#